data_AF-A0A9C6TZP0-F1
#
_entry.id   AF-A0A9C6TZP0-F1
#
_cell.length_a   1.000
_cell.length_b   1.000
_cell.length_c   1.000
_cell.angle_alpha   90.00
_cell.angle_beta   90.00
_cell.angle_gamma   90.00
#
_symmetry.space_group_name_H-M   'P 1'
#
loop_
_entity.id
_entity.type
_entity.pdbx_description
1 polymer ?
#
loop_
_entity_poly.entity_id
_entity_poly.type
_entity_poly.pdbx_seq_one_letter_code
_entity_poly.pdbx_strand_id
1 'polypeptide(L)'
;MILMIDLMLHKQKAYRHLLYNVLNQQTLKFEGLHWKLAIIYFIFDACIHLYVEARNSSSLVSTCCKVFMYVVFGNIMFLLTFFIMVKIFLNASINISRFNDLLLTIMISCYFKIFLIAMMVWEFPTSVIFIIELFCLSSNAVALNVMTESSMSRCVWACFGAYAVKLFVTQVLDLRFLEQLIKGWIQMSSSS
;
A
#
# COMPACT_ATOMS: atom_id res chain seq x y z
N MET A 1 20.48 7.43 -10.54
CA MET A 1 20.83 8.06 -9.25
C MET A 1 20.12 9.40 -9.06
N ILE A 2 20.32 10.38 -9.95
CA ILE A 2 19.65 11.70 -9.89
C ILE A 2 18.12 11.58 -9.86
N LEU A 3 17.53 10.71 -10.68
CA LEU A 3 16.08 10.48 -10.73
C LEU A 3 15.49 9.97 -9.41
N MET A 4 16.25 9.14 -8.67
CA MET A 4 15.82 8.60 -7.37
C MET A 4 15.89 9.67 -6.27
N ILE A 5 16.92 10.53 -6.33
CA ILE A 5 17.08 11.68 -5.45
C ILE A 5 15.95 12.69 -5.72
N ASP A 6 15.64 13.00 -6.97
CA ASP A 6 14.54 13.91 -7.33
C ASP A 6 13.15 13.32 -6.98
N LEU A 7 13.00 11.99 -7.00
CA LEU A 7 11.82 11.30 -6.47
C LEU A 7 11.72 11.51 -4.96
N MET A 8 12.80 11.25 -4.21
CA MET A 8 12.88 11.47 -2.76
C MET A 8 12.63 12.94 -2.38
N LEU A 9 13.05 13.89 -3.22
CA LEU A 9 12.78 15.32 -3.09
C LEU A 9 11.36 15.72 -3.54
N HIS A 10 10.51 14.75 -3.88
CA HIS A 10 9.12 14.96 -4.25
C HIS A 10 8.90 15.91 -5.43
N LYS A 11 9.89 16.04 -6.33
CA LYS A 11 9.78 16.95 -7.47
C LYS A 11 8.82 16.41 -8.54
N GLN A 12 7.77 17.19 -8.82
CA GLN A 12 6.79 16.88 -9.88
C GLN A 12 7.44 16.63 -11.25
N LYS A 13 8.54 17.33 -11.58
CA LYS A 13 9.28 17.15 -12.84
C LYS A 13 9.85 15.72 -12.99
N ALA A 14 10.28 15.10 -11.90
CA ALA A 14 10.80 13.74 -11.93
C ALA A 14 9.67 12.71 -12.09
N TYR A 15 8.52 12.91 -11.44
CA TYR A 15 7.33 12.08 -11.70
C TYR A 15 6.88 12.18 -13.14
N ARG A 16 6.87 13.39 -13.74
CA ARG A 16 6.49 13.57 -15.14
C ARG A 16 7.44 12.85 -16.08
N HIS A 17 8.75 12.95 -15.85
CA HIS A 17 9.74 12.24 -16.64
C HIS A 17 9.65 10.71 -16.45
N LEU A 18 9.45 10.24 -15.22
CA LEU A 18 9.28 8.81 -14.93
C LEU A 18 8.02 8.26 -15.59
N LEU A 19 6.86 8.91 -15.43
CA LEU A 19 5.57 8.44 -15.93
C LEU A 19 5.46 8.54 -17.45
N TYR A 20 5.83 9.68 -18.04
CA TYR A 20 5.64 9.89 -19.48
C TYR A 20 6.82 9.49 -20.35
N ASN A 21 8.05 9.51 -19.82
CA ASN A 21 9.24 9.26 -20.63
C ASN A 21 9.82 7.87 -20.39
N VAL A 22 9.86 7.41 -19.13
CA VAL A 22 10.39 6.08 -18.80
C VAL A 22 9.29 5.02 -18.86
N LEU A 23 8.16 5.27 -18.19
CA LEU A 23 7.07 4.32 -18.09
C LEU A 23 6.30 4.19 -19.39
N ASN A 24 5.97 5.27 -20.09
CA ASN A 24 5.32 5.17 -21.41
C ASN A 24 6.16 4.39 -22.45
N GLN A 25 7.49 4.50 -22.40
CA GLN A 25 8.40 3.73 -23.26
C GLN A 25 8.53 2.27 -22.79
N GLN A 26 8.38 2.01 -21.49
CA GLN A 26 8.47 0.68 -20.88
C GLN A 26 7.13 -0.09 -20.86
N THR A 27 5.97 0.57 -20.76
CA THR A 27 4.64 -0.04 -20.83
C THR A 27 4.39 -0.67 -22.20
N LEU A 28 4.97 -0.11 -23.26
CA LEU A 28 4.98 -0.73 -24.60
C LEU A 28 5.85 -2.00 -24.70
N LYS A 29 6.73 -2.28 -23.72
CA LYS A 29 7.66 -3.42 -23.74
C LYS A 29 7.47 -4.45 -22.62
N PHE A 30 6.71 -4.15 -21.56
CA PHE A 30 6.68 -4.97 -20.35
C PHE A 30 5.28 -5.24 -19.79
N GLU A 31 4.55 -6.11 -20.47
CA GLU A 31 3.39 -6.81 -19.89
C GLU A 31 3.79 -7.59 -18.62
N GLY A 32 5.06 -8.01 -18.53
CA GLY A 32 5.63 -8.74 -17.39
C GLY A 32 6.10 -7.88 -16.19
N LEU A 33 5.99 -6.55 -16.22
CA LEU A 33 6.44 -5.72 -15.08
C LEU A 33 5.37 -5.62 -13.98
N HIS A 34 4.09 -5.66 -14.34
CA HIS A 34 2.97 -5.48 -13.41
C HIS A 34 2.98 -6.51 -12.28
N TRP A 35 3.12 -7.79 -12.61
CA TRP A 35 3.11 -8.87 -11.61
C TRP A 35 4.36 -8.84 -10.72
N LYS A 36 5.51 -8.41 -11.24
CA LYS A 36 6.74 -8.27 -10.45
C LYS A 36 6.60 -7.17 -9.40
N LEU A 37 6.09 -6.00 -9.79
CA LEU A 37 5.81 -4.90 -8.87
C LEU A 37 4.74 -5.29 -7.84
N ALA A 38 3.72 -6.04 -8.26
CA ALA A 38 2.72 -6.61 -7.36
C ALA A 38 3.36 -7.48 -6.27
N ILE A 39 4.22 -8.43 -6.65
CA ILE A 39 4.92 -9.29 -5.70
C ILE A 39 5.76 -8.47 -4.71
N ILE A 40 6.55 -7.51 -5.20
CA ILE A 40 7.41 -6.68 -4.35
C ILE A 40 6.59 -5.89 -3.32
N TYR A 41 5.48 -5.29 -3.75
CA TYR A 41 4.60 -4.53 -2.88
C TYR A 41 3.93 -5.44 -1.82
N PHE A 42 3.48 -6.64 -2.22
CA PHE A 42 2.93 -7.64 -1.31
C PHE A 42 3.97 -8.07 -0.26
N ILE A 43 5.22 -8.28 -0.66
CA ILE A 43 6.32 -8.62 0.25
C ILE A 43 6.51 -7.51 1.28
N PHE A 44 6.57 -6.24 0.88
CA PHE A 44 6.73 -5.13 1.83
C PHE A 44 5.59 -5.06 2.86
N ASP A 45 4.36 -5.27 2.43
CA ASP A 45 3.19 -5.25 3.32
C ASP A 45 3.17 -6.46 4.26
N ALA A 46 3.58 -7.64 3.79
CA ALA A 46 3.75 -8.84 4.61
C ALA A 46 4.87 -8.70 5.63
N CYS A 47 5.99 -8.09 5.23
CA CYS A 47 7.10 -7.79 6.12
C CYS A 47 6.65 -6.95 7.32
N ILE A 48 5.84 -5.89 7.11
CA ILE A 48 5.32 -5.07 8.23
C ILE A 48 4.52 -5.92 9.21
N HIS A 49 3.51 -6.65 8.71
CA HIS A 49 2.62 -7.42 9.58
C HIS A 49 3.37 -8.53 10.30
N LEU A 50 4.34 -9.17 9.64
CA LEU A 50 5.22 -10.15 10.27
C LEU A 50 6.08 -9.52 11.37
N TYR A 51 6.66 -8.34 11.14
CA TYR A 51 7.48 -7.65 12.12
C TYR A 51 6.69 -7.22 13.36
N VAL A 52 5.47 -6.73 13.18
CA VAL A 52 4.58 -6.36 14.29
C VAL A 52 4.13 -7.60 15.07
N GLU A 53 3.74 -8.68 14.38
CA GLU A 53 3.22 -9.90 15.01
C GLU A 53 4.33 -10.75 15.65
N ALA A 54 5.55 -10.76 15.10
CA ALA A 54 6.70 -11.50 15.65
C ALA A 54 7.09 -11.05 17.07
N ARG A 55 6.69 -9.84 17.48
CA ARG A 55 6.89 -9.36 18.85
C ARG A 55 5.88 -9.93 19.86
N ASN A 56 4.75 -10.47 19.40
CA ASN A 56 3.58 -10.75 20.23
C ASN A 56 3.22 -12.23 20.36
N SER A 57 3.66 -13.15 19.49
CA SER A 57 3.08 -14.51 19.45
C SER A 57 4.06 -15.70 19.29
N SER A 58 3.57 -16.86 19.74
CA SER A 58 4.33 -18.07 20.13
C SER A 58 4.32 -19.23 19.12
N SER A 59 3.69 -19.11 17.94
CA SER A 59 3.75 -20.16 16.90
C SER A 59 3.80 -19.61 15.47
N LEU A 60 4.83 -20.01 14.71
CA LEU A 60 5.15 -19.47 13.37
C LEU A 60 4.06 -19.73 12.32
N VAL A 61 3.39 -20.87 12.38
CA VAL A 61 2.42 -21.29 11.35
C VAL A 61 1.11 -20.48 11.43
N SER A 62 0.57 -20.29 12.64
CA SER A 62 -0.64 -19.48 12.84
C SER A 62 -0.40 -18.02 12.47
N THR A 63 0.76 -17.49 12.84
CA THR A 63 1.21 -16.15 12.48
C THR A 63 1.30 -15.96 10.97
N CYS A 64 1.90 -16.91 10.23
CA CYS A 64 2.00 -16.84 8.78
C CYS A 64 0.64 -16.79 8.08
N CYS A 65 -0.30 -17.67 8.47
CA CYS A 65 -1.65 -17.69 7.89
C CYS A 65 -2.42 -16.39 8.17
N LYS A 66 -2.32 -15.85 9.39
CA LYS A 66 -2.94 -14.56 9.74
C LYS A 66 -2.35 -13.42 8.92
N VAL A 67 -1.02 -13.32 8.87
CA VAL A 67 -0.31 -12.29 8.11
C VAL A 67 -0.72 -12.35 6.65
N PHE A 68 -0.77 -13.54 6.04
CA PHE A 68 -1.19 -13.70 4.65
C PHE A 68 -2.62 -13.21 4.41
N MET A 69 -3.57 -13.59 5.26
CA MET A 69 -4.97 -13.14 5.15
C MET A 69 -5.09 -11.62 5.30
N TYR A 70 -4.42 -11.02 6.27
CA TYR A 70 -4.44 -9.56 6.47
C TYR A 70 -3.81 -8.81 5.30
N VAL A 71 -2.69 -9.30 4.79
CA VAL A 71 -1.97 -8.69 3.67
C VAL A 71 -2.81 -8.76 2.40
N VAL A 72 -3.37 -9.93 2.07
CA VAL A 72 -4.20 -10.09 0.87
C VAL A 72 -5.46 -9.23 0.96
N PHE A 73 -6.20 -9.36 2.06
CA PHE A 73 -7.46 -8.64 2.22
C PHE A 73 -7.27 -7.12 2.32
N GLY A 74 -6.30 -6.67 3.12
CA GLY A 74 -5.98 -5.25 3.28
C GLY A 74 -5.57 -4.58 1.97
N ASN A 75 -4.79 -5.27 1.13
CA ASN A 75 -4.38 -4.71 -0.16
C ASN A 75 -5.48 -4.74 -1.22
N ILE A 76 -6.35 -5.76 -1.24
CA ILE A 76 -7.55 -5.77 -2.09
C ILE A 76 -8.46 -4.59 -1.73
N MET A 77 -8.75 -4.40 -0.43
CA MET A 77 -9.59 -3.30 0.04
C MET A 77 -8.98 -1.94 -0.25
N PHE A 78 -7.65 -1.79 -0.10
CA PHE A 78 -6.94 -0.58 -0.48
C PHE A 78 -7.08 -0.26 -1.97
N LEU A 79 -6.86 -1.25 -2.85
CA LEU A 79 -6.99 -1.05 -4.30
C LEU A 79 -8.44 -0.66 -4.66
N LEU A 80 -9.43 -1.40 -4.17
CA LEU A 80 -10.85 -1.10 -4.44
C LEU A 80 -11.24 0.30 -3.98
N THR A 81 -10.86 0.68 -2.76
CA THR A 81 -11.16 2.01 -2.21
C THR A 81 -10.44 3.11 -2.96
N PHE A 82 -9.17 2.91 -3.34
CA PHE A 82 -8.44 3.83 -4.19
C PHE A 82 -9.16 4.06 -5.53
N PHE A 83 -9.61 3.00 -6.20
CA PHE A 83 -10.33 3.14 -7.46
C PHE A 83 -11.68 3.86 -7.30
N ILE A 84 -12.42 3.57 -6.24
CA ILE A 84 -13.67 4.26 -5.91
C ILE A 84 -13.39 5.74 -5.66
N MET A 85 -12.37 6.07 -4.86
CA MET A 85 -12.00 7.44 -4.54
C MET A 85 -11.53 8.22 -5.76
N VAL A 86 -10.72 7.61 -6.63
CA VAL A 86 -10.34 8.20 -7.92
C VAL A 86 -11.57 8.49 -8.76
N LYS A 87 -12.51 7.54 -8.89
CA LYS A 87 -13.72 7.73 -9.68
C LYS A 87 -14.58 8.87 -9.14
N ILE A 88 -14.76 8.96 -7.82
CA ILE A 88 -15.57 9.99 -7.16
C ILE A 88 -14.90 11.37 -7.27
N PHE A 89 -13.63 11.49 -6.87
CA PHE A 89 -12.97 12.79 -6.76
C PHE A 89 -12.40 13.33 -8.08
N LEU A 90 -12.06 12.44 -9.01
CA LEU A 90 -11.47 12.83 -10.30
C LEU A 90 -12.47 12.77 -11.46
N ASN A 91 -13.71 12.32 -11.19
CA ASN A 91 -14.77 12.16 -12.18
C ASN A 91 -14.30 11.46 -13.48
N ALA A 92 -13.35 10.54 -13.34
CA ALA A 92 -12.69 9.91 -14.46
C ALA A 92 -13.51 8.72 -14.95
N SER A 93 -13.78 8.66 -16.26
CA SER A 93 -14.19 7.41 -16.92
C SER A 93 -12.96 6.49 -17.02
N ILE A 94 -12.97 5.45 -16.20
CA ILE A 94 -11.85 4.49 -16.11
C ILE A 94 -12.07 3.43 -17.20
N ASN A 95 -11.29 3.51 -18.28
CA ASN A 95 -11.13 2.41 -19.23
C ASN A 95 -10.15 1.37 -18.69
N ILE A 96 -10.21 0.12 -19.19
CA ILE A 96 -9.35 -0.99 -18.76
C ILE A 96 -7.85 -0.68 -18.95
N SER A 97 -7.46 -0.01 -20.03
CA SER A 97 -6.07 0.41 -20.23
C SER A 97 -5.61 1.42 -19.15
N ARG A 98 -6.42 2.46 -18.92
CA ARG A 98 -6.19 3.45 -17.86
C ARG A 98 -6.15 2.83 -16.47
N PHE A 99 -6.89 1.74 -16.24
CA PHE A 99 -6.87 1.01 -14.97
C PHE A 99 -5.50 0.37 -14.70
N ASN A 100 -4.92 -0.29 -15.70
CA ASN A 100 -3.59 -0.89 -15.57
C ASN A 100 -2.51 0.17 -15.38
N ASP A 101 -2.61 1.30 -16.08
CA ASP A 101 -1.70 2.44 -15.94
C ASP A 101 -1.81 3.07 -14.53
N LEU A 102 -3.04 3.22 -14.02
CA LEU A 102 -3.31 3.68 -12.66
C LEU A 102 -2.68 2.75 -11.62
N LEU A 103 -2.92 1.45 -11.75
CA LEU A 103 -2.39 0.44 -10.83
C LEU A 103 -0.87 0.48 -10.81
N LEU A 104 -0.24 0.45 -11.99
CA LEU A 104 1.22 0.49 -12.10
C LEU A 104 1.80 1.79 -11.50
N THR A 105 1.15 2.92 -11.74
CA THR A 105 1.56 4.22 -11.19
C THR A 105 1.54 4.23 -9.67
N ILE A 106 0.51 3.67 -9.04
CA ILE A 106 0.42 3.54 -7.58
C ILE A 106 1.54 2.64 -7.04
N MET A 107 1.77 1.50 -7.69
CA MET A 107 2.76 0.52 -7.23
C MET A 107 4.18 1.08 -7.27
N ILE A 108 4.48 1.92 -8.27
CA ILE A 108 5.77 2.60 -8.40
C ILE A 108 5.89 3.77 -7.43
N SER A 109 4.82 4.54 -7.23
CA SER A 109 4.82 5.63 -6.26
C SER A 109 4.94 5.15 -4.81
N CYS A 110 4.70 3.86 -4.54
CA CYS A 110 4.95 3.24 -3.25
C CYS A 110 6.42 2.89 -2.93
N TYR A 111 7.40 3.41 -3.68
CA TYR A 111 8.84 3.09 -3.47
C TYR A 111 9.37 3.43 -2.07
N PHE A 112 8.75 4.39 -1.36
CA PHE A 112 9.10 4.70 0.03
C PHE A 112 8.97 3.48 0.98
N LYS A 113 8.21 2.45 0.60
CA LYS A 113 8.14 1.19 1.34
C LYS A 113 9.51 0.47 1.44
N ILE A 114 10.50 0.79 0.60
CA ILE A 114 11.87 0.27 0.75
C ILE A 114 12.48 0.65 2.11
N PHE A 115 12.12 1.81 2.68
CA PHE A 115 12.58 2.24 4.01
C PHE A 115 12.09 1.32 5.14
N LEU A 116 11.12 0.45 4.89
CA LEU A 116 10.70 -0.58 5.86
C LEU A 116 11.83 -1.59 6.14
N ILE A 117 12.65 -1.91 5.14
CA ILE A 117 13.83 -2.77 5.34
C ILE A 117 14.81 -2.08 6.27
N ALA A 118 15.07 -0.78 6.06
CA ALA A 118 15.92 -0.01 6.95
C ALA A 118 15.35 0.04 8.38
N MET A 119 14.02 0.18 8.52
CA MET A 119 13.37 0.11 9.84
C MET A 119 13.62 -1.22 10.55
N MET A 120 13.56 -2.35 9.84
CA MET A 120 13.83 -3.67 10.41
C MET A 120 15.29 -3.86 10.81
N VAL A 121 16.23 -3.40 9.98
CA VAL A 121 17.68 -3.54 10.23
C VAL A 121 18.13 -2.69 11.42
N TRP A 122 17.55 -1.49 11.56
CA TRP A 122 17.94 -0.51 12.58
C TRP A 122 17.02 -0.50 13.81
N GLU A 123 16.10 -1.47 13.93
CA GLU A 123 15.17 -1.64 15.05
C GLU A 123 14.43 -0.35 15.46
N PHE A 124 14.02 0.45 14.47
CA PHE A 124 13.29 1.69 14.74
C PHE A 124 11.89 1.42 15.34
N PRO A 125 11.34 2.36 16.13
CA PRO A 125 10.01 2.20 16.71
C PRO A 125 8.93 2.12 15.63
N THR A 126 7.83 1.43 15.93
CA THR A 126 6.70 1.21 15.01
C THR A 126 6.04 2.51 14.53
N SER A 127 6.24 3.63 15.23
CA SER A 127 5.79 4.97 14.80
C SER A 127 6.39 5.40 13.45
N VAL A 128 7.55 4.87 13.06
CA VAL A 128 8.19 5.17 11.77
C VAL A 128 7.37 4.59 10.60
N ILE A 129 6.57 3.54 10.83
CA ILE A 129 5.65 3.00 9.81
C ILE A 129 4.66 4.08 9.36
N PHE A 130 4.09 4.84 10.31
CA PHE A 130 3.15 5.92 10.00
C PHE A 130 3.81 7.02 9.16
N ILE A 131 5.07 7.36 9.45
CA ILE A 131 5.83 8.36 8.69
C ILE A 131 6.05 7.87 7.25
N ILE A 132 6.44 6.61 7.07
CA ILE A 132 6.64 6.00 5.75
C ILE A 132 5.32 5.96 4.97
N GLU A 133 4.20 5.62 5.62
CA GLU A 133 2.87 5.63 5.01
C GLU A 133 2.43 7.03 4.59
N LEU A 134 2.74 8.06 5.37
CA LEU A 134 2.48 9.45 5.03
C LEU A 134 3.30 9.90 3.80
N PHE A 135 4.57 9.52 3.72
CA PHE A 135 5.40 9.75 2.52
C PHE A 135 4.84 9.01 1.31
N CYS A 136 4.41 7.77 1.49
CA CYS A 136 3.76 6.97 0.45
C CYS A 136 2.47 7.62 -0.05
N LEU A 137 1.62 8.12 0.86
CA LEU A 137 0.40 8.85 0.53
C LEU A 137 0.69 10.12 -0.27
N SER A 138 1.65 10.94 0.16
CA SER A 138 2.02 12.16 -0.55
C SER A 138 2.63 11.87 -1.93
N SER A 139 3.40 10.80 -2.06
CA SER A 139 3.96 10.31 -3.32
C SER A 139 2.85 9.91 -4.29
N ASN A 140 1.89 9.11 -3.80
CA ASN A 140 0.76 8.64 -4.59
C ASN A 140 -0.12 9.81 -5.05
N ALA A 141 -0.31 10.84 -4.21
CA ALA A 141 -1.07 12.03 -4.57
C ALA A 141 -0.40 12.82 -5.71
N VAL A 142 0.94 12.97 -5.67
CA VAL A 142 1.69 13.63 -6.75
C VAL A 142 1.66 12.80 -8.02
N ALA A 143 1.84 11.48 -7.93
CA ALA A 143 1.79 10.58 -9.09
C ALA A 143 0.42 10.63 -9.76
N LEU A 144 -0.66 10.58 -8.96
CA LEU A 144 -2.03 10.69 -9.43
C LEU A 144 -2.31 12.05 -10.08
N ASN A 145 -1.79 13.14 -9.49
CA ASN A 145 -1.90 14.48 -10.04
C ASN A 145 -1.24 14.59 -11.42
N VAL A 146 -0.03 14.03 -11.57
CA VAL A 146 0.72 14.07 -12.84
C VAL A 146 -0.01 13.28 -13.94
N MET A 147 -0.65 12.17 -13.60
CA MET A 147 -1.30 11.30 -14.58
C MET A 147 -2.74 11.73 -14.93
N THR A 148 -3.44 12.39 -14.01
CA THR A 148 -4.84 12.81 -14.21
C THR A 148 -4.98 14.29 -14.52
N GLU A 149 -3.89 15.06 -14.46
CA GLU A 149 -3.83 16.51 -14.69
C GLU A 149 -4.89 17.31 -13.90
N SER A 150 -5.30 16.77 -12.76
CA SER A 150 -6.36 17.32 -11.93
C SER A 150 -5.82 18.31 -10.90
N SER A 151 -6.67 18.83 -10.01
CA SER A 151 -6.20 19.67 -8.91
C SER A 151 -5.59 18.83 -7.79
N MET A 152 -4.42 19.22 -7.29
CA MET A 152 -3.69 18.49 -6.23
C MET A 152 -4.54 18.16 -5.00
N SER A 153 -5.46 19.05 -4.59
CA SER A 153 -6.38 18.81 -3.48
C SER A 153 -7.26 17.58 -3.67
N ARG A 154 -7.79 17.36 -4.88
CA ARG A 154 -8.61 16.17 -5.21
C ARG A 154 -7.79 14.89 -5.15
N CYS A 155 -6.54 14.92 -5.64
CA CYS A 155 -5.62 13.77 -5.55
C CYS A 155 -5.27 13.43 -4.11
N VAL A 156 -5.00 14.45 -3.28
CA VAL A 156 -4.74 14.25 -1.85
C VAL A 156 -5.93 13.63 -1.15
N TRP A 157 -7.16 14.14 -1.39
CA TRP A 157 -8.38 13.56 -0.82
C TRP A 157 -8.63 12.13 -1.27
N ALA A 158 -8.40 11.83 -2.56
CA ALA A 158 -8.57 10.48 -3.08
C ALA A 158 -7.60 9.48 -2.42
N CYS A 159 -6.32 9.85 -2.32
CA CYS A 159 -5.32 9.04 -1.63
C CYS A 159 -5.64 8.92 -0.14
N PHE A 160 -5.94 10.02 0.54
CA PHE A 160 -6.27 10.02 1.96
C PHE A 160 -7.45 9.11 2.28
N GLY A 161 -8.52 9.15 1.48
CA GLY A 161 -9.66 8.25 1.63
C GLY A 161 -9.27 6.77 1.53
N ALA A 162 -8.42 6.40 0.57
CA ALA A 162 -7.96 5.02 0.41
C ALA A 162 -7.13 4.53 1.60
N TYR A 163 -6.19 5.34 2.08
CA TYR A 163 -5.37 5.00 3.25
C TYR A 163 -6.20 4.97 4.54
N ALA A 164 -7.13 5.90 4.73
CA ALA A 164 -8.01 5.92 5.89
C ALA A 164 -8.87 4.65 5.97
N VAL A 165 -9.44 4.21 4.84
CA VAL A 165 -10.20 2.95 4.81
C VAL A 165 -9.30 1.75 5.04
N LYS A 166 -8.08 1.71 4.45
CA LYS A 166 -7.11 0.63 4.73
C LYS A 166 -6.82 0.52 6.23
N LEU A 167 -6.49 1.64 6.88
CA LEU A 167 -6.23 1.68 8.32
C LEU A 167 -7.44 1.21 9.13
N PHE A 168 -8.64 1.69 8.79
CA PHE A 168 -9.87 1.29 9.48
C PHE A 168 -10.15 -0.21 9.32
N VAL A 169 -9.99 -0.75 8.11
CA VAL A 169 -10.18 -2.18 7.83
C VAL A 169 -9.19 -3.02 8.64
N THR A 170 -7.91 -2.65 8.66
CA THR A 170 -6.89 -3.37 9.44
C THR A 170 -7.20 -3.33 10.93
N GLN A 171 -7.59 -2.18 11.49
CA GLN A 171 -7.98 -2.07 12.89
C GLN A 171 -9.21 -2.92 13.25
N VAL A 172 -10.24 -2.89 12.41
CA VAL A 172 -11.48 -3.67 12.63
C VAL A 172 -11.22 -5.17 12.51
N LEU A 173 -10.32 -5.57 11.61
CA LEU A 173 -9.91 -6.95 11.43
C LEU A 173 -9.16 -7.48 12.67
N ASP A 174 -8.27 -6.68 13.23
CA ASP A 174 -7.53 -7.02 14.44
C ASP A 174 -8.48 -7.22 15.65
N LEU A 175 -9.46 -6.32 15.78
CA LEU A 175 -10.52 -6.40 16.80
C LEU A 175 -11.41 -7.65 16.65
N ARG A 176 -11.84 -7.95 15.42
CA ARG A 176 -12.66 -9.15 15.15
C ARG A 176 -11.90 -10.45 15.39
N PHE A 177 -10.60 -10.46 15.11
CA PHE A 177 -9.77 -11.62 15.37
C PHE A 177 -9.59 -11.87 16.87
N LEU A 178 -9.36 -10.80 17.64
CA LEU A 178 -9.31 -10.87 19.11
C LEU A 178 -10.61 -11.44 19.68
N GLU A 179 -11.77 -11.00 19.17
CA GLU A 179 -13.08 -11.49 19.61
C GLU A 179 -13.28 -13.00 19.31
N GLN A 180 -12.81 -13.48 18.16
CA GLN A 180 -12.86 -14.91 17.82
C GLN A 180 -11.95 -15.76 18.71
N LEU A 181 -10.76 -15.27 19.06
CA LEU A 181 -9.87 -15.95 19.99
C LEU A 181 -10.49 -16.04 21.40
N ILE A 182 -11.10 -14.96 21.88
CA ILE A 182 -11.78 -14.95 23.18
C ILE A 182 -12.92 -15.97 23.20
N LYS A 183 -13.75 -16.02 22.15
CA LYS A 183 -14.83 -17.00 22.02
C LYS A 183 -14.30 -18.44 21.99
N GLY A 184 -13.23 -18.71 21.23
CA GLY A 184 -12.58 -20.02 21.19
C GLY A 184 -12.01 -20.46 22.54
N TRP A 185 -11.41 -19.53 23.30
CA TRP A 185 -10.85 -19.81 24.62
C TRP A 185 -11.93 -20.09 25.67
N ILE A 186 -13.02 -19.32 25.67
CA ILE A 186 -14.17 -19.54 26.55
C ILE A 186 -14.77 -20.93 26.28
N GLN A 187 -14.88 -21.33 25.01
CA GLN A 187 -15.44 -22.62 24.64
C GLN A 187 -14.57 -23.81 25.10
N MET A 188 -13.23 -23.69 25.05
CA MET A 188 -12.31 -24.67 25.64
C MET A 188 -12.39 -24.74 27.17
N SER A 189 -12.56 -23.61 27.85
CA SER A 189 -12.70 -23.57 29.32
C SER A 189 -14.03 -24.13 29.83
N SER A 190 -15.08 -24.13 28.99
CA SER A 190 -16.39 -24.69 29.33
C SER A 190 -16.52 -26.20 29.07
N SER A 191 -15.51 -26.81 28.43
CA SER A 191 -15.47 -28.24 28.10
C SER A 191 -14.54 -29.08 28.99
N SER A 192 -13.94 -28.45 30.01
CA SER A 192 -13.11 -29.07 31.05
C SER A 192 -13.84 -29.04 32.39
#